data_AF-A0A350MQ93-F1
#
_entry.id   AF-A0A350MQ93-F1
#
_cell.length_a   1.000
_cell.length_b   1.000
_cell.length_c   1.000
_cell.angle_alpha   90.00
_cell.angle_beta   90.00
_cell.angle_gamma   90.00
#
_symmetry.space_group_name_H-M   'P 1'
#
loop_
_entity.id
_entity.type
_entity.pdbx_description
1 polymer ?
#
loop_
_entity_poly.entity_id
_entity_poly.type
_entity_poly.pdbx_seq_one_letter_code
_entity_poly.pdbx_strand_id
1 'polypeptide(L)' 'MIININFVILGVVNFFIMFIRKVKNRSGRLSIQVIQMFRRSCNVVKTIGCATTQHEIERLEQLAMERDRAFEWESAEAF' A
#
# COMPACT_ATOMS: atom_id res chain seq x y z
N MET A 1 19.41 6.83 35.74
CA MET A 1 18.29 6.19 35.03
C MET A 1 18.51 6.41 33.54
N ILE A 2 19.22 5.50 32.87
CA ILE A 2 19.51 5.63 31.44
C ILE A 2 18.31 5.05 30.71
N ILE A 3 17.49 5.91 30.13
CA ILE A 3 16.36 5.49 29.29
C ILE A 3 16.98 4.80 28.07
N ASN A 4 16.70 3.51 27.92
CA ASN A 4 17.27 2.69 26.85
C ASN A 4 16.70 3.19 25.50
N ILE A 5 17.50 3.93 24.74
CA ILE A 5 17.10 4.57 23.47
C ILE A 5 16.52 3.55 22.48
N ASN A 6 17.01 2.31 22.50
CA ASN A 6 16.50 1.23 21.64
C ASN A 6 15.03 0.89 21.94
N PHE A 7 14.56 1.04 23.19
CA PHE A 7 13.18 0.74 23.59
C PHE A 7 12.18 1.80 23.08
N VAL A 8 12.63 3.06 22.93
CA VAL A 8 11.81 4.12 22.34
C VAL A 8 11.69 3.94 20.82
N ILE A 9 12.76 3.47 20.16
CA ILE A 9 12.74 3.24 18.71
C ILE A 9 11.84 2.04 18.35
N LEU A 10 11.83 0.98 19.18
CA LEU A 10 10.99 -0.20 18.97
C LEU A 10 9.49 0.08 19.16
N GLY A 11 9.10 1.13 19.89
CA GLY A 11 7.70 1.57 20.00
C GLY A 11 7.19 2.39 18.80
N VAL A 12 8.09 2.79 17.88
CA VAL A 12 7.79 3.68 16.73
C VAL A 12 7.74 2.92 15.40
N VAL A 13 8.17 1.67 15.36
CA VAL A 13 8.20 0.86 14.14
C VAL A 13 6.78 0.44 13.73
N ASN A 14 6.47 0.67 12.44
CA ASN A 14 5.33 0.12 11.70
C ASN A 14 3.96 0.79 11.84
N PHE A 15 3.92 2.11 11.62
CA PHE A 15 2.73 2.76 11.04
C PHE A 15 2.90 2.96 9.52
N PHE A 16 3.25 1.88 8.82
CA PHE A 16 3.20 1.81 7.36
C PHE A 16 1.97 0.99 6.99
N ILE A 17 0.86 1.66 6.67
CA ILE A 17 -0.36 0.98 6.26
C ILE A 17 -0.53 1.20 4.76
N MET A 18 -0.58 0.12 3.99
CA MET A 18 -0.85 0.15 2.55
C MET A 18 -2.33 -0.09 2.28
N PHE A 19 -2.87 0.62 1.29
CA PHE A 19 -4.28 0.56 0.92
C PHE A 19 -4.47 0.65 -0.60
N ILE A 20 -5.42 -0.12 -1.13
CA ILE A 20 -5.83 -0.04 -2.53
C ILE A 20 -6.90 1.04 -2.66
N ARG A 21 -6.69 2.01 -3.56
CA ARG A 21 -7.69 3.01 -3.96
C ARG A 21 -8.07 2.87 -5.42
N LYS A 22 -9.32 3.25 -5.73
CA LYS A 22 -9.86 3.33 -7.08
C LYS A 22 -10.06 4.80 -7.43
N VAL A 23 -9.44 5.27 -8.52
CA VAL A 23 -9.52 6.67 -8.97
C VAL A 23 -10.10 6.73 -10.37
N LYS A 24 -11.20 7.46 -10.56
CA LYS A 24 -11.76 7.71 -11.89
C LYS A 24 -11.01 8.85 -12.57
N ASN A 25 -10.38 8.55 -13.70
CA ASN A 25 -9.69 9.53 -14.52
C ASN A 25 -10.70 10.35 -15.34
N ARG A 26 -10.31 11.55 -15.78
CA ARG A 26 -11.13 12.38 -16.69
C ARG A 26 -11.50 11.68 -17.99
N SER A 27 -10.70 10.71 -18.43
CA SER A 27 -10.96 9.87 -19.60
C SER A 27 -12.02 8.78 -19.38
N GLY A 28 -12.62 8.69 -18.18
CA GLY A 28 -13.64 7.71 -17.84
C GLY A 28 -13.11 6.36 -17.34
N ARG A 29 -11.78 6.14 -17.42
CA ARG A 29 -11.13 4.92 -16.90
C ARG A 29 -10.93 4.98 -15.39
N LEU A 30 -11.05 3.84 -14.73
CA LEU A 30 -10.72 3.64 -13.33
C LEU A 30 -9.29 3.14 -13.20
N SER A 31 -8.47 3.85 -12.44
CA SER A 31 -7.10 3.47 -12.11
C SER A 31 -7.07 2.86 -10.72
N ILE A 32 -6.50 1.66 -10.61
CA ILE A 32 -6.25 0.98 -9.34
C ILE A 32 -4.84 1.35 -8.88
N GLN A 33 -4.75 1.96 -7.71
CA GLN A 33 -3.48 2.47 -7.15
C GLN A 33 -3.31 1.97 -5.72
N VAL A 34 -2.09 1.62 -5.38
CA VAL A 34 -1.67 1.28 -4.01
C VAL A 34 -1.07 2.52 -3.37
N ILE A 35 -1.69 2.96 -2.28
CA ILE A 35 -1.21 4.05 -1.44
C ILE A 35 -0.48 3.45 -0.25
N GLN A 36 0.63 4.06 0.12
CA GLN A 36 1.23 3.86 1.43
C GLN A 36 0.98 5.11 2.26
N MET A 37 0.38 4.88 3.42
CA MET A 37 0.26 5.88 4.46
C MET A 37 1.45 5.73 5.39
N PHE A 38 2.27 6.78 5.48
CA PHE A 38 3.36 6.85 6.42
C PHE A 38 3.18 8.08 7.31
N ARG A 39 2.97 7.83 8.61
CA ARG A 39 2.68 8.85 9.63
C ARG A 39 1.46 9.72 9.29
N ARG A 40 1.66 10.80 8.53
CA ARG A 40 0.63 11.79 8.14
C ARG A 40 0.54 12.03 6.63
N SER A 41 1.35 11.33 5.84
CA SER A 41 1.41 11.50 4.38
C SER A 41 0.91 10.26 3.68
N CYS A 42 0.09 10.45 2.64
CA CYS A 42 -0.41 9.40 1.77
C CYS A 42 0.29 9.51 0.42
N ASN A 43 1.21 8.60 0.13
CA ASN A 43 1.95 8.57 -1.13
C ASN A 43 1.45 7.44 -2.01
N VAL A 44 1.34 7.68 -3.32
CA VAL A 44 1.06 6.60 -4.28
C VAL A 44 2.36 5.84 -4.50
N VAL A 45 2.41 4.59 -4.05
CA VAL A 45 3.59 3.74 -4.22
C VAL A 45 3.60 3.14 -5.62
N LYS A 46 2.45 2.66 -6.06
CA LYS A 46 2.34 1.95 -7.34
C LYS A 46 0.97 2.09 -7.95
N THR A 47 0.93 2.17 -9.27
CA THR A 47 -0.31 2.00 -10.04
C THR A 47 -0.29 0.59 -10.61
N ILE A 48 -1.33 -0.20 -10.30
CA ILE A 48 -1.44 -1.59 -10.78
C ILE A 48 -1.91 -1.60 -12.25
N GLY A 49 -2.83 -0.70 -12.59
CA GLY A 49 -3.34 -0.55 -13.95
C GLY A 49 -4.52 0.40 -14.03
N CYS A 50 -5.05 0.55 -15.24
CA CYS A 50 -6.28 1.29 -15.49
C CYS A 50 -7.22 0.46 -16.37
N ALA A 51 -8.51 0.50 -16.06
CA ALA A 51 -9.53 -0.28 -16.74
C ALA A 51 -10.84 0.51 -16.83
N THR A 52 -11.65 0.19 -17.84
CA THR A 52 -13.01 0.76 -18.02
C THR A 52 -14.10 -0.23 -17.65
N THR A 53 -13.81 -1.52 -17.79
CA THR A 53 -14.79 -2.60 -17.63
C THR A 53 -14.74 -3.17 -16.22
N GLN A 54 -15.91 -3.44 -15.65
CA GLN A 54 -16.04 -3.97 -14.28
C GLN A 54 -15.21 -5.25 -14.04
N HIS A 55 -15.21 -6.16 -15.01
CA HIS A 55 -14.46 -7.41 -14.92
C HIS A 55 -12.93 -7.19 -14.86
N GLU A 56 -12.41 -6.22 -15.62
CA GLU A 56 -10.98 -5.89 -15.58
C GLU A 56 -10.60 -5.23 -14.25
N ILE A 57 -11.49 -4.42 -13.69
CA ILE A 57 -11.31 -3.77 -12.39
C ILE A 57 -11.18 -4.81 -11.28
N GLU A 58 -12.08 -5.80 -11.25
CA GLU A 58 -12.05 -6.89 -10.28
C GLU A 58 -10.78 -7.73 -10.40
N ARG A 59 -10.32 -7.99 -11.63
CA ARG A 59 -9.05 -8.68 -11.88
C ARG A 59 -7.85 -7.89 -11.37
N LEU A 60 -7.82 -6.57 -11.61
CA LEU A 60 -6.76 -5.69 -11.13
C LEU A 60 -6.77 -5.58 -9.60
N GLU A 61 -7.94 -5.66 -8.97
CA GLU A 61 -8.08 -5.71 -7.51
C GLU A 61 -7.55 -7.00 -6.92
N GLN A 62 -7.89 -8.15 -7.52
CA GLN A 62 -7.32 -9.45 -7.10
C GLN A 62 -5.81 -9.47 -7.23
N LEU A 63 -5.26 -8.97 -8.35
CA LEU A 63 -3.82 -8.85 -8.56
C LEU A 63 -3.15 -7.92 -7.55
N ALA A 64 -3.81 -6.83 -7.16
CA ALA A 64 -3.32 -5.92 -6.13
C ALA A 64 -3.28 -6.62 -4.77
N MET A 65 -4.36 -7.34 -4.40
CA MET A 65 -4.43 -8.09 -3.14
C MET A 65 -3.39 -9.22 -3.06
N GLU A 66 -3.18 -9.97 -4.15
CA GLU A 66 -2.15 -11.00 -4.20
C GLU A 66 -0.74 -10.43 -4.06
N ARG A 67 -0.46 -9.30 -4.72
CA ARG A 67 0.84 -8.62 -4.60
C ARG A 67 1.06 -8.01 -3.23
N ASP A 68 0.04 -7.38 -2.63
CA ASP A 68 0.15 -6.78 -1.30
C ASP A 68 0.35 -7.87 -0.23
N ARG A 69 -0.31 -9.03 -0.35
CA ARG A 69 -0.06 -10.19 0.51
C ARG A 69 1.39 -10.68 0.40
N ALA A 70 1.98 -10.67 -0.78
CA ALA A 70 3.39 -11.02 -0.97
C ALA A 70 4.35 -9.95 -0.40
N PHE A 71 3.91 -8.70 -0.32
CA PHE A 71 4.71 -7.56 0.17
C PHE A 71 4.90 -7.56 1.70
N GLU A 72 3.94 -8.11 2.46
CA GLU A 72 4.09 -8.30 3.91
C GLU A 72 5.25 -9.26 4.24
N TRP A 73 5.46 -10.30 3.43
CA TRP A 73 6.54 -11.27 3.62
C TRP A 73 7.92 -10.68 3.28
N GLU A 74 8.02 -9.87 2.23
CA GLU A 74 9.29 -9.24 1.83
C GLU A 74 9.73 -8.14 2.83
N SER A 75 8.78 -7.50 3.51
CA SER A 75 9.08 -6.53 4.57
C SER A 75 9.44 -7.19 5.91
N ALA A 76 8.96 -8.41 6.15
CA ALA A 76 9.29 -9.18 7.36
C ALA A 76 10.66 -9.86 7.29
N GLU A 77 11.16 -10.17 6.09
CA GLU A 77 12.52 -10.72 5.88
C GLU A 77 13.60 -9.64 5.70
N ALA A 78 13.20 -8.37 5.57
CA ALA A 78 14.11 -7.24 5.50
C ALA A 78 14.64 -6.77 6.88
N PHE A 79 14.43 -7.55 7.95
CA PHE A 79 14.84 -7.23 9.32
C PHE A 79 15.59 -8.37 10.00
#